data_AF-A0A969C670-F1
#
_entry.id   AF-A0A969C670-F1
#
_cell.length_a   1.000
_cell.length_b   1.000
_cell.length_c   1.000
_cell.angle_alpha   90.00
_cell.angle_beta   90.00
_cell.angle_gamma   90.00
#
_symmetry.space_group_name_H-M   'P 1'
#
loop_
_entity.id
_entity.type
_entity.pdbx_description
1 polymer ?
#
loop_
_entity_poly.entity_id
_entity_poly.type
_entity_poly.pdbx_seq_one_letter_code
_entity_poly.pdbx_strand_id
1 'polypeptide(L)'
;MALNMDVVEQTDLVGSLRKLANVEQPGLFDDSGGLEAALGGFRQKFENNALLRYADLFTLRFTVSGDDGKPHHYHDFKQVESHGTTITIKVLFNLLVLRSLLREDASKALLCEVPFFLDEIHSLDPVNRHAVLTTARKLGFIAITAAPESVSEVDALYFLQPQQGRIVLRHRHRIGVKPRPAQS
;
A
#
# COMPACT_ATOMS: atom_id res chain seq x y z
N MET A 1 -0.83 -9.57 10.28
CA MET A 1 -1.23 -8.44 9.40
C MET A 1 -1.09 -8.76 7.91
N ALA A 2 -2.15 -8.56 7.12
CA ALA A 2 -2.12 -8.63 5.65
C ALA A 2 -2.67 -7.32 5.05
N LEU A 3 -2.02 -6.79 3.99
CA LEU A 3 -2.49 -5.61 3.25
C LEU A 3 -2.97 -6.04 1.86
N ASN A 4 -4.20 -5.68 1.53
CA ASN A 4 -4.73 -5.78 0.17
C ASN A 4 -5.06 -4.39 -0.38
N MET A 5 -4.90 -4.23 -1.70
CA MET A 5 -5.21 -2.98 -2.40
C MET A 5 -6.25 -3.26 -3.48
N ASP A 6 -7.38 -2.58 -3.37
CA ASP A 6 -8.51 -2.74 -4.29
C ASP A 6 -8.79 -1.43 -5.03
N VAL A 7 -9.06 -1.53 -6.33
CA VAL A 7 -9.62 -0.43 -7.11
C VAL A 7 -11.13 -0.49 -6.94
N VAL A 8 -11.73 0.61 -6.50
CA VAL A 8 -13.16 0.67 -6.17
C VAL A 8 -13.82 1.84 -6.88
N GLU A 9 -15.07 1.67 -7.30
CA GLU A 9 -15.82 2.74 -7.95
C GLU A 9 -16.04 3.91 -6.98
N GLN A 10 -15.90 5.14 -7.47
CA GLN A 10 -16.36 6.31 -6.73
C GLN A 10 -17.89 6.34 -6.75
N THR A 11 -18.49 5.80 -5.70
CA THR A 11 -19.95 5.59 -5.59
C THR A 11 -20.77 6.83 -5.94
N ASP A 12 -20.31 8.02 -5.55
CA ASP A 12 -21.02 9.26 -5.82
C ASP A 12 -21.06 9.61 -7.32
N LEU A 13 -19.91 9.50 -8.01
CA LEU A 13 -19.78 9.91 -9.41
C LEU A 13 -20.32 8.81 -10.34
N VAL A 14 -19.86 7.58 -10.12
CA VAL A 14 -20.31 6.40 -10.88
C VAL A 14 -21.78 6.12 -10.62
N GLY A 15 -22.25 6.34 -9.39
CA GLY A 15 -23.68 6.22 -9.04
C GLY A 15 -24.55 7.24 -9.77
N SER A 16 -24.14 8.52 -9.79
CA SER A 16 -24.86 9.55 -10.57
C SER A 16 -24.85 9.26 -12.07
N LEU A 17 -23.71 8.83 -12.63
CA LEU A 17 -23.61 8.42 -14.03
C LEU A 17 -24.52 7.23 -14.36
N ARG A 18 -24.56 6.21 -13.50
CA ARG A 18 -25.41 5.02 -13.69
C ARG A 18 -26.91 5.38 -13.60
N LYS A 19 -27.28 6.27 -12.69
CA LYS A 19 -28.66 6.79 -12.59
C LYS A 19 -29.04 7.54 -13.88
N LEU A 20 -28.18 8.42 -14.38
CA LEU A 20 -28.43 9.14 -15.64
C LEU A 20 -28.52 8.19 -16.84
N ALA A 21 -27.65 7.17 -16.93
CA ALA A 21 -27.67 6.19 -18.01
C ALA A 21 -28.95 5.33 -18.00
N ASN A 22 -29.48 4.99 -16.82
CA ASN A 22 -30.71 4.20 -16.69
C ASN A 22 -31.98 4.99 -17.06
N VAL A 23 -31.93 6.33 -17.04
CA VAL A 23 -33.07 7.19 -17.39
C VAL A 23 -33.40 7.14 -18.89
N GLU A 24 -32.47 6.69 -19.73
CA GLU A 24 -32.73 6.44 -21.17
C GLU A 24 -33.70 5.26 -21.43
N GLN A 25 -34.10 4.50 -20.39
CA GLN A 25 -35.27 3.61 -20.44
C GLN A 25 -36.39 4.17 -19.55
N PRO A 26 -37.15 5.19 -19.98
CA PRO A 26 -38.18 5.77 -19.15
C PRO A 26 -39.36 4.80 -19.10
N GLY A 27 -39.58 4.19 -17.93
CA GLY A 27 -40.95 3.90 -17.52
C GLY A 27 -41.68 5.24 -17.42
N LEU A 28 -42.90 5.30 -17.96
CA LEU A 28 -43.73 6.52 -18.12
C LEU A 28 -44.04 7.28 -16.80
N PHE A 29 -43.53 6.82 -15.66
CA PHE A 29 -43.84 7.28 -14.30
C PHE A 29 -42.62 7.43 -13.39
N ASP A 30 -41.40 7.53 -13.93
CA ASP A 30 -40.22 7.60 -13.06
C ASP A 30 -39.96 8.99 -12.48
N ASP A 31 -39.51 8.96 -11.22
CA ASP A 31 -39.49 10.01 -10.21
C ASP A 31 -38.60 11.22 -10.60
N SER A 32 -39.21 12.25 -11.21
CA SER A 32 -38.53 13.44 -11.75
C SER A 32 -37.63 14.19 -10.73
N GLY A 33 -37.93 14.08 -9.43
CA GLY A 33 -37.09 14.68 -8.37
C GLY A 33 -35.74 13.97 -8.17
N GLY A 34 -35.69 12.65 -8.35
CA GLY A 34 -34.45 11.88 -8.24
C GLY A 34 -33.49 12.16 -9.41
N LEU A 35 -34.05 12.43 -10.59
CA LEU A 35 -33.31 12.81 -11.78
C LEU A 35 -32.65 14.19 -11.63
N GLU A 36 -33.40 15.20 -11.19
CA GLU A 36 -32.85 16.55 -10.98
C GLU A 36 -31.73 16.56 -9.94
N ALA A 37 -31.88 15.80 -8.85
CA ALA A 37 -30.83 15.68 -7.84
C ALA A 37 -29.56 15.01 -8.39
N ALA A 38 -29.70 13.96 -9.20
CA ALA A 38 -28.56 13.29 -9.86
C ALA A 38 -27.86 14.22 -10.87
N LEU A 39 -28.63 14.99 -11.65
CA LEU A 39 -28.14 15.97 -12.60
C LEU A 39 -27.43 17.15 -11.90
N GLY A 40 -27.96 17.61 -10.77
CA GLY A 40 -27.36 18.64 -9.93
C GLY A 40 -26.01 18.19 -9.37
N GLY A 41 -25.95 17.01 -8.76
CA GLY A 41 -24.70 16.44 -8.25
C GLY A 41 -23.67 16.15 -9.34
N PHE A 42 -24.12 15.75 -10.53
CA PHE A 42 -23.25 15.57 -11.69
C PHE A 42 -22.68 16.92 -12.19
N ARG A 43 -23.52 17.94 -12.36
CA ARG A 43 -23.10 19.29 -12.80
C ARG A 43 -22.12 19.93 -11.83
N GLN A 44 -22.41 19.90 -10.53
CA GLN A 44 -21.53 20.49 -9.51
C GLN A 44 -20.10 19.90 -9.53
N LYS A 45 -19.96 18.60 -9.86
CA LYS A 45 -18.64 17.97 -9.99
C LYS A 45 -17.92 18.38 -11.28
N PHE A 46 -18.64 18.57 -12.37
CA PHE A 46 -18.08 19.00 -13.66
C PHE A 46 -17.78 20.50 -13.74
N GLU A 47 -18.45 21.34 -12.93
CA GLU A 47 -18.13 22.76 -12.82
C GLU A 47 -16.68 23.01 -12.34
N ASN A 48 -16.14 22.10 -11.52
CA ASN A 48 -14.78 22.19 -11.00
C ASN A 48 -13.73 21.50 -11.88
N ASN A 49 -14.14 20.56 -12.73
CA ASN A 49 -13.27 19.86 -13.70
C ASN A 49 -14.11 19.40 -14.91
N ALA A 50 -14.03 20.13 -16.02
CA ALA A 50 -14.80 19.84 -17.24
C ALA A 50 -14.34 18.56 -17.97
N LEU A 51 -13.19 17.99 -17.60
CA LEU A 51 -12.60 16.82 -18.25
C LEU A 51 -12.59 15.63 -17.29
N LEU A 52 -13.49 14.68 -17.55
CA LEU A 52 -13.56 13.43 -16.81
C LEU A 52 -12.64 12.38 -17.46
N ARG A 53 -11.69 11.87 -16.69
CA ARG A 53 -10.81 10.76 -17.10
C ARG A 53 -11.32 9.47 -16.49
N TYR A 54 -10.97 8.35 -17.12
CA TYR A 54 -11.33 7.03 -16.60
C TYR A 54 -10.82 6.81 -15.16
N ALA A 55 -9.63 7.33 -14.84
CA ALA A 55 -9.06 7.28 -13.49
C ALA A 55 -9.90 7.99 -12.42
N ASP A 56 -10.71 8.99 -12.79
CA ASP A 56 -11.56 9.75 -11.86
C ASP A 56 -12.79 8.95 -11.41
N LEU A 57 -13.13 7.87 -12.13
CA LEU A 57 -14.25 6.98 -11.81
C LEU A 57 -13.92 6.02 -10.66
N PHE A 58 -12.64 5.87 -10.34
CA PHE A 58 -12.18 4.90 -9.37
C PHE A 58 -11.36 5.57 -8.27
N THR A 59 -11.31 4.92 -7.12
CA THR A 59 -10.39 5.26 -6.05
C THR A 59 -9.70 4.00 -5.55
N LEU A 60 -8.56 4.17 -4.89
CA LEU A 60 -7.86 3.08 -4.24
C LEU A 60 -8.36 2.92 -2.83
N ARG A 61 -8.61 1.68 -2.41
CA ARG A 61 -8.92 1.32 -1.04
C ARG A 61 -7.87 0.34 -0.53
N PHE A 62 -7.38 0.62 0.66
CA PHE A 62 -6.48 -0.26 1.40
C PHE A 62 -7.29 -1.05 2.40
N THR A 63 -7.15 -2.37 2.37
CA THR A 63 -7.73 -3.25 3.37
C THR A 63 -6.60 -3.84 4.20
N VAL A 64 -6.58 -3.50 5.48
CA VAL A 64 -5.63 -4.02 6.46
C VAL A 64 -6.36 -5.05 7.31
N SER A 65 -5.93 -6.31 7.24
CA SER A 65 -6.40 -7.36 8.13
C SER A 65 -5.41 -7.48 9.29
N GLY A 66 -5.84 -7.07 10.48
CA GLY A 66 -5.10 -7.25 11.73
C GLY A 66 -5.19 -8.69 12.26
N ASP A 67 -4.50 -8.95 13.37
CA ASP A 67 -4.52 -10.26 14.04
C ASP A 67 -5.82 -10.47 14.85
N ASP A 68 -6.62 -9.41 14.99
CA ASP A 68 -7.99 -9.40 15.54
C ASP A 68 -9.05 -9.92 14.55
N GLY A 69 -8.65 -10.25 13.33
CA GLY A 69 -9.51 -10.81 12.28
C GLY A 69 -10.49 -9.82 11.65
N LYS A 70 -10.45 -8.54 12.04
CA LYS A 70 -11.32 -7.51 11.45
C LYS A 70 -10.59 -6.74 10.36
N PRO A 71 -11.12 -6.72 9.11
CA PRO A 71 -10.55 -5.90 8.07
C PRO A 71 -10.87 -4.42 8.31
N HIS A 72 -9.84 -3.59 8.39
CA HIS A 72 -9.96 -2.15 8.40
C HIS A 72 -9.76 -1.60 6.99
N HIS A 73 -10.70 -0.78 6.53
CA HIS A 73 -10.67 -0.16 5.21
C HIS A 73 -10.24 1.30 5.32
N TYR A 74 -9.23 1.69 4.56
CA TYR A 74 -8.73 3.06 4.50
C TYR A 74 -8.80 3.58 3.07
N HIS A 75 -9.40 4.76 2.90
CA HIS A 75 -9.46 5.47 1.60
C HIS A 75 -8.41 6.58 1.48
N ASP A 76 -7.89 7.03 2.62
CA ASP A 76 -6.82 8.02 2.72
C ASP A 76 -5.89 7.63 3.88
N PHE A 77 -4.58 7.84 3.71
CA PHE A 77 -3.58 7.68 4.77
C PHE A 77 -3.88 8.56 6.00
N LYS A 78 -4.59 9.69 5.83
CA LYS A 78 -5.01 10.56 6.94
C LYS A 78 -6.00 9.90 7.90
N GLN A 79 -6.70 8.85 7.47
CA GLN A 79 -7.67 8.11 8.28
C GLN A 79 -7.00 7.10 9.22
N VAL A 80 -5.67 6.91 9.11
CA VAL A 80 -4.91 5.96 9.90
C VAL A 80 -4.45 6.64 11.20
N GLU A 81 -4.93 6.18 12.35
CA GLU A 81 -4.66 6.79 13.64
C GLU A 81 -3.21 6.58 14.14
N SER A 82 -2.60 5.43 13.80
CA SER A 82 -1.25 5.08 14.24
C SER A 82 -0.19 5.46 13.23
N HIS A 83 0.79 6.26 13.67
CA HIS A 83 1.93 6.68 12.83
C HIS A 83 2.71 5.48 12.25
N GLY A 84 2.95 4.45 13.06
CA GLY A 84 3.62 3.22 12.61
C GLY A 84 2.81 2.45 11.56
N THR A 85 1.49 2.41 11.71
CA THR A 85 0.59 1.81 10.71
C THR A 85 0.59 2.63 9.42
N THR A 86 0.61 3.96 9.49
CA THR A 86 0.72 4.82 8.30
C THR A 86 2.01 4.56 7.53
N ILE A 87 3.16 4.47 8.21
CA ILE A 87 4.45 4.15 7.57
C ILE A 87 4.39 2.76 6.93
N THR A 88 3.87 1.77 7.64
CA THR A 88 3.71 0.39 7.15
C THR A 88 2.90 0.34 5.86
N ILE A 89 1.73 0.97 5.83
CA ILE A 89 0.87 1.00 4.64
C ILE A 89 1.60 1.72 3.49
N LYS A 90 2.28 2.86 3.75
CA LYS A 90 3.05 3.58 2.71
C LYS A 90 4.16 2.73 2.10
N VAL A 91 4.91 2.00 2.91
CA VAL A 91 5.99 1.13 2.42
C VAL A 91 5.40 -0.01 1.60
N LEU A 92 4.44 -0.75 2.16
CA LEU A 92 3.81 -1.88 1.46
C LEU A 92 3.12 -1.45 0.17
N PHE A 93 2.45 -0.31 0.15
CA PHE A 93 1.84 0.26 -1.04
C PHE A 93 2.87 0.52 -2.13
N ASN A 94 3.98 1.19 -1.81
CA ASN A 94 5.05 1.44 -2.78
C ASN A 94 5.61 0.14 -3.33
N LEU A 95 5.85 -0.87 -2.48
CA LEU A 95 6.34 -2.17 -2.93
C LEU A 95 5.35 -2.88 -3.86
N LEU A 96 4.05 -2.80 -3.60
CA LEU A 96 2.99 -3.38 -4.45
C LEU A 96 2.91 -2.67 -5.81
N VAL A 97 2.98 -1.34 -5.83
CA VAL A 97 2.97 -0.54 -7.08
C VAL A 97 4.25 -0.79 -7.88
N LEU A 98 5.42 -0.74 -7.23
CA LEU A 98 6.68 -1.06 -7.89
C LEU A 98 6.63 -2.48 -8.46
N ARG A 99 6.10 -3.44 -7.71
CA ARG A 99 5.94 -4.81 -8.20
C ARG A 99 5.04 -4.89 -9.42
N SER A 100 3.94 -4.13 -9.48
CA SER A 100 3.04 -4.15 -10.62
C SER A 100 3.66 -3.49 -11.86
N LEU A 101 4.46 -2.45 -11.69
CA LEU A 101 5.23 -1.80 -12.77
C LEU A 101 6.39 -2.67 -13.26
N LEU A 102 7.02 -3.43 -12.36
CA LEU A 102 8.10 -4.35 -12.66
C LEU A 102 7.63 -5.70 -13.23
N ARG A 103 6.32 -5.89 -13.44
CA ARG A 103 5.82 -7.10 -14.11
C ARG A 103 6.28 -7.11 -15.57
N GLU A 104 7.44 -7.70 -15.78
CA GLU A 104 7.74 -8.52 -16.94
C GLU A 104 6.93 -9.83 -16.82
N ASP A 105 6.40 -10.31 -17.96
CA ASP A 105 5.58 -11.51 -18.18
C ASP A 105 5.21 -12.39 -16.97
N ALA A 106 3.91 -12.67 -16.81
CA ALA A 106 3.37 -13.56 -15.78
C ALA A 106 3.95 -15.00 -15.78
N SER A 107 4.68 -15.38 -16.84
CA SER A 107 5.38 -16.66 -17.00
C SER A 107 6.84 -16.63 -16.53
N LYS A 108 7.41 -15.46 -16.24
CA LYS A 108 8.81 -15.34 -15.78
C LYS A 108 8.84 -15.17 -14.27
N ALA A 109 9.64 -16.02 -13.62
CA ALA A 109 10.12 -15.75 -12.28
C ALA A 109 10.77 -14.36 -12.23
N LEU A 110 10.74 -13.70 -11.07
CA LEU A 110 11.41 -12.40 -10.83
C LEU A 110 12.78 -12.39 -11.52
N LEU A 111 12.93 -11.56 -12.58
CA LEU A 111 14.17 -11.50 -13.34
C LEU A 111 15.32 -10.91 -12.52
N CYS A 112 15.00 -10.14 -11.47
CA CYS A 112 15.96 -9.70 -10.46
C CYS A 112 15.28 -9.42 -9.11
N GLU A 113 16.04 -9.57 -8.03
CA GLU A 113 15.66 -9.08 -6.71
C GLU A 113 15.97 -7.58 -6.63
N VAL A 114 14.98 -6.75 -6.25
CA VAL A 114 15.14 -5.29 -6.24
C VAL A 114 15.48 -4.81 -4.83
N PRO A 115 16.67 -4.23 -4.58
CA PRO A 115 17.00 -3.68 -3.28
C PRO A 115 16.23 -2.37 -3.04
N PHE A 116 15.74 -2.17 -1.82
CA PHE A 116 15.22 -0.89 -1.35
C PHE A 116 15.77 -0.55 0.03
N PHE A 117 15.92 0.74 0.30
CA PHE A 117 16.38 1.22 1.58
C PHE A 117 15.19 1.63 2.47
N LEU A 118 15.21 1.19 3.72
CA LEU A 118 14.25 1.62 4.74
C LEU A 118 15.02 2.22 5.92
N ASP A 119 15.05 3.54 5.96
CA ASP A 119 15.64 4.27 7.07
C ASP A 119 14.76 4.20 8.30
N GLU A 120 15.36 4.37 9.47
CA GLU A 120 14.66 4.49 10.76
C GLU A 120 13.64 3.37 11.01
N ILE A 121 13.96 2.12 10.67
CA ILE A 121 13.01 1.00 10.80
C ILE A 121 12.59 0.73 12.27
N HIS A 122 13.29 1.31 13.23
CA HIS A 122 12.94 1.31 14.65
C HIS A 122 11.68 2.15 14.96
N SER A 123 11.26 3.05 14.05
CA SER A 123 9.98 3.75 14.13
C SER A 123 8.77 2.81 13.97
N LEU A 124 8.98 1.62 13.41
CA LEU A 124 7.99 0.57 13.31
C LEU A 124 8.08 -0.36 14.52
N ASP A 125 6.93 -0.67 15.10
CA ASP A 125 6.85 -1.74 16.10
C ASP A 125 7.25 -3.11 15.50
N PRO A 126 7.60 -4.11 16.33
CA PRO A 126 8.06 -5.40 15.85
C PRO A 126 7.08 -6.13 14.91
N VAL A 127 5.77 -6.00 15.14
CA VAL A 127 4.74 -6.67 14.34
C VAL A 127 4.70 -6.07 12.93
N ASN A 128 4.64 -4.75 12.85
CA ASN A 128 4.65 -3.99 11.61
C ASN A 128 5.95 -4.19 10.83
N ARG A 129 7.10 -4.14 11.52
CA ARG A 129 8.41 -4.40 10.92
C ARG A 129 8.50 -5.80 10.31
N HIS A 130 8.05 -6.81 11.05
CA HIS A 130 7.99 -8.18 10.55
C HIS A 130 7.11 -8.30 9.30
N ALA A 131 5.93 -7.66 9.31
CA ALA A 131 5.01 -7.66 8.18
C ALA A 131 5.62 -7.00 6.93
N VAL A 132 6.28 -5.85 7.08
CA VAL A 132 6.98 -5.14 5.99
C VAL A 132 8.06 -6.02 5.38
N LEU A 133 9.00 -6.54 6.19
CA LEU A 133 10.14 -7.31 5.70
C LEU A 133 9.71 -8.63 5.05
N THR A 134 8.72 -9.30 5.64
CA THR A 134 8.19 -10.56 5.08
C THR A 134 7.48 -10.32 3.75
N THR A 135 6.67 -9.26 3.66
CA THR A 135 5.94 -8.93 2.43
C THR A 135 6.88 -8.47 1.33
N ALA A 136 7.88 -7.64 1.65
CA ALA A 136 8.91 -7.23 0.72
C ALA A 136 9.62 -8.44 0.08
N ARG A 137 10.03 -9.41 0.91
CA ARG A 137 10.66 -10.65 0.44
C ARG A 137 9.74 -11.45 -0.49
N LYS A 138 8.46 -11.60 -0.14
CA LYS A 138 7.45 -12.29 -0.99
C LYS A 138 7.27 -11.60 -2.34
N LEU A 139 7.41 -10.28 -2.39
CA LEU A 139 7.30 -9.49 -3.62
C LEU A 139 8.60 -9.45 -4.43
N GLY A 140 9.70 -10.05 -3.95
CA GLY A 140 11.00 -10.07 -4.63
C GLY A 140 11.88 -8.85 -4.34
N PHE A 141 11.62 -8.15 -3.24
CA PHE A 141 12.44 -7.02 -2.81
C PHE A 141 13.39 -7.43 -1.68
N ILE A 142 14.61 -6.87 -1.71
CA ILE A 142 15.59 -7.00 -0.63
C ILE A 142 15.58 -5.71 0.18
N ALA A 143 15.20 -5.81 1.45
CA ALA A 143 15.24 -4.67 2.36
C ALA A 143 16.67 -4.45 2.88
N ILE A 144 17.20 -3.23 2.72
CA ILE A 144 18.40 -2.74 3.40
C ILE A 144 17.92 -1.74 4.44
N THR A 145 18.12 -2.03 5.71
CA THR A 145 17.52 -1.27 6.80
C THR A 145 18.58 -0.57 7.64
N ALA A 146 18.24 0.59 8.17
CA ALA A 146 19.05 1.28 9.16
C ALA A 146 18.30 1.35 10.49
N ALA A 147 18.97 0.92 11.55
CA ALA A 147 18.46 0.96 12.91
C ALA A 147 19.60 1.30 13.88
N PRO A 148 19.35 2.11 14.92
CA PRO A 148 20.32 2.33 16.00
C PRO A 148 20.50 1.08 16.85
N GLU A 149 19.48 0.21 16.89
CA GLU A 149 19.45 -1.02 17.68
C GLU A 149 19.39 -2.27 16.80
N SER A 150 19.76 -3.41 17.37
CA SER A 150 19.74 -4.69 16.65
C SER A 150 18.31 -5.15 16.40
N VAL A 151 18.01 -5.45 15.14
CA VAL A 151 16.72 -5.94 14.67
C VAL A 151 16.80 -7.45 14.43
N SER A 152 15.83 -8.23 14.90
CA SER A 152 15.88 -9.70 14.81
C SER A 152 15.20 -10.27 13.56
N GLU A 153 14.41 -9.44 12.86
CA GLU A 153 13.61 -9.82 11.69
C GLU A 153 14.38 -9.73 10.35
N VAL A 154 15.68 -9.44 10.40
CA VAL A 154 16.58 -9.36 9.23
C VAL A 154 17.46 -10.60 9.12
N ASP A 155 18.02 -10.87 7.94
CA ASP A 155 18.89 -12.05 7.71
C ASP A 155 20.35 -11.81 8.16
N ALA A 156 20.79 -10.55 8.18
CA ALA A 156 22.13 -10.17 8.59
C ALA A 156 22.17 -8.76 9.18
N LEU A 157 23.05 -8.56 10.16
CA LEU A 157 23.36 -7.27 10.76
C LEU A 157 24.81 -6.89 10.45
N TYR A 158 25.03 -5.60 10.24
CA TYR A 158 26.35 -5.01 10.06
C TYR A 158 26.52 -3.86 11.04
N PHE A 159 27.45 -4.00 11.98
CA PHE A 159 27.76 -2.93 12.93
C PHE A 159 28.77 -1.96 12.32
N LEU A 160 28.36 -0.69 12.23
CA LEU A 160 29.20 0.37 11.70
C LEU A 160 30.11 0.87 12.82
N GLN A 161 31.40 0.60 12.72
CA GLN A 161 32.41 1.13 13.64
C GLN A 161 33.34 2.10 12.89
N PRO A 162 33.47 3.35 13.36
CA PRO A 162 34.42 4.30 12.79
C PRO A 162 35.85 3.87 13.13
N GLN A 163 36.68 3.70 12.10
CA GLN A 163 38.10 3.44 12.21
C GLN A 163 38.86 4.60 11.55
N GLN A 164 39.58 5.40 12.35
CA GLN A 164 40.37 6.54 11.87
C GLN A 164 39.57 7.52 10.97
N GLY A 165 38.33 7.85 11.39
CA GLY A 165 37.47 8.78 10.65
C GLY A 165 36.80 8.20 9.40
N ARG A 166 36.92 6.90 9.14
CA ARG A 166 36.25 6.19 8.06
C ARG A 166 35.44 5.01 8.59
N ILE A 167 34.30 4.74 7.98
CA ILE A 167 33.54 3.52 8.27
C ILE A 167 34.07 2.42 7.34
N VAL A 168 34.60 1.33 7.92
CA VAL A 168 35.15 0.20 7.16
C VAL A 168 34.27 -1.02 7.37
N LEU A 169 33.60 -1.45 6.30
CA LEU A 169 32.71 -2.60 6.32
C LEU A 169 33.40 -3.80 5.63
N ARG A 170 33.50 -4.93 6.31
CA ARG A 170 34.14 -6.16 5.83
C ARG A 170 33.25 -7.35 6.16
N HIS A 171 33.45 -8.47 5.47
CA HIS A 171 32.66 -9.68 5.69
C HIS A 171 32.69 -10.17 7.15
N ARG A 172 33.82 -10.00 7.85
CA ARG A 172 33.95 -10.29 9.29
C ARG A 172 33.04 -9.46 10.21
N HIS A 173 32.48 -8.35 9.74
CA HIS A 173 31.55 -7.50 10.49
C HIS A 173 30.09 -7.94 10.28
N ARG A 174 29.84 -8.94 9.42
CA ARG A 174 28.50 -9.52 9.19
C ARG A 174 28.16 -10.47 10.32
N ILE A 175 27.06 -10.22 11.00
CA ILE A 175 26.46 -11.15 11.95
C ILE A 175 25.21 -11.73 11.30
N GLY A 176 25.21 -13.03 11.03
CA GLY A 176 24.02 -13.72 10.53
C GLY A 176 23.01 -13.89 11.64
N VAL A 177 21.76 -13.51 11.38
CA VAL A 177 20.66 -13.70 12.33
C VAL A 177 19.92 -14.96 11.90
N LYS A 178 19.90 -15.99 12.75
CA LYS A 178 19.06 -17.17 12.49
C LYS A 178 17.61 -16.80 12.83
N PRO A 179 16.65 -16.91 11.90
CA PRO A 179 15.26 -16.76 12.27
C PRO A 179 14.91 -17.82 13.33
N ARG A 180 14.30 -17.39 14.44
CA ARG A 180 13.77 -18.31 15.45
C ARG A 180 12.64 -19.10 14.77
N PRO A 181 12.68 -20.44 14.76
CA PRO A 181 11.61 -21.21 14.11
C PRO A 181 10.28 -20.88 14.79
N ALA A 182 9.24 -20.65 13.98
CA ALA A 182 7.89 -20.48 14.48
C ALA A 182 7.54 -21.75 15.28
N GLN A 183 7.27 -21.59 16.57
CA GLN A 183 6.76 -22.68 17.39
C GLN A 183 5.33 -22.96 16.90
N SER A 184 5.15 -24.16 16.37
CA SER A 184 3.89 -24.78 15.96
C SER A 184 2.95 -24.96 17.13
#